data_AF-J2KSS0-F1
#
_entry.id   AF-J2KSS0-F1
#
_cell.length_a   1.000
_cell.length_b   1.000
_cell.length_c   1.000
_cell.angle_alpha   90.00
_cell.angle_beta   90.00
_cell.angle_gamma   90.00
#
_symmetry.space_group_name_H-M   'P 1'
#
loop_
_entity.id
_entity.type
_entity.pdbx_description
1 polymer ?
#
loop_
_entity_poly.entity_id
_entity_poly.type
_entity_poly.pdbx_seq_one_letter_code
_entity_poly.pdbx_strand_id
1 'polypeptide(L)'
;MSEKNPGVDYNTKDPIKRNSVSQYFVRGWWTDNNDMPITEALFGDTVKFHLQTQNIPNGEDITLILFDDDNLLNTSEDKKDDAISLVYATNGQPVITDKVNNNKIMKIITLDNFENLLKDEADNKVELYFKCKYKNDEVKYPEASSNYLQVKGKPKIVFVNGHWNKIAYKLGMSPGSGGEGYWTFFTGDVKRYKNNADSYFGIKSGEPMFIDGSSSWGGDESGGQRKTRGYEYCKSNFNEIKKGLGKEKIFLISHSEGGAYAAGICQYLTEQGIQVGESLMLSTDEGDEFTVEGNYPAYQLVAGYLKEDWLTGKKIFYIDPVVMDNMVKGVNKYGVYISTGSFTTVHGITIGSSAFSLAKKLKNTFTTPALNSKGESIYQTNSIDEDWYRIDEYILHNKRIDLYPQLGSSFSETYGQRRD
;
A
#
# COMPACT_ATOMS: atom_id res chain seq x y z
N MET A 1 22.04 -10.43 69.21
CA MET A 1 21.05 -11.38 68.66
C MET A 1 21.02 -11.16 67.16
N SER A 2 21.54 -12.09 66.35
CA SER A 2 21.45 -11.99 64.89
C SER A 2 20.18 -12.73 64.46
N GLU A 3 19.21 -12.01 63.92
CA GLU A 3 18.08 -12.63 63.23
C GLU A 3 18.61 -13.43 62.04
N LYS A 4 18.50 -14.76 62.12
CA LYS A 4 18.74 -15.62 60.96
C LYS A 4 17.59 -15.40 59.99
N ASN A 5 17.94 -14.89 58.81
CA ASN A 5 17.07 -14.78 57.65
C ASN A 5 16.37 -16.14 57.42
N PRO A 6 15.03 -16.21 57.40
CA PRO A 6 14.34 -17.45 57.06
C PRO A 6 14.54 -17.67 55.56
N GLY A 7 15.46 -18.56 55.21
CA GLY A 7 15.68 -18.96 53.83
C GLY A 7 14.37 -19.45 53.20
N VAL A 8 14.20 -19.14 51.92
CA VAL A 8 13.07 -19.64 51.12
C VAL A 8 13.51 -20.98 50.52
N ASP A 9 12.82 -22.07 50.85
CA ASP A 9 13.05 -23.40 50.28
C ASP A 9 12.20 -23.61 49.03
N TYR A 10 12.73 -24.37 48.05
CA TYR A 10 11.99 -24.75 46.86
C TYR A 10 10.94 -25.82 47.18
N ASN A 11 9.73 -25.69 46.63
CA ASN A 11 8.64 -26.63 46.86
C ASN A 11 8.94 -27.99 46.18
N THR A 12 9.28 -29.00 46.97
CA THR A 12 9.53 -30.37 46.47
C THR A 12 8.27 -31.10 45.99
N LYS A 13 7.07 -30.55 46.24
CA LYS A 13 5.80 -31.11 45.75
C LYS A 13 5.45 -30.67 44.32
N ASP A 14 6.12 -29.64 43.80
CA ASP A 14 6.02 -29.20 42.40
C ASP A 14 7.40 -29.37 41.73
N PRO A 15 7.75 -30.59 41.29
CA PRO A 15 9.00 -30.80 40.57
C PRO A 15 9.03 -29.90 39.33
N ILE A 16 10.16 -29.22 39.10
CA ILE A 16 10.41 -28.51 37.84
C ILE A 16 10.31 -29.55 36.73
N LYS A 17 9.23 -29.51 35.93
CA LYS A 17 9.12 -30.27 34.69
C LYS A 17 10.21 -29.75 33.75
N ARG A 18 11.38 -30.39 33.76
CA ARG A 18 12.36 -30.23 32.69
C ARG A 18 11.82 -30.99 31.49
N ASN A 19 11.70 -30.34 30.34
CA ASN A 19 11.45 -31.03 29.08
C ASN A 19 12.47 -32.16 28.95
N SER A 20 12.01 -33.35 28.56
CA SER A 20 12.91 -34.46 28.24
C SER A 20 13.85 -33.99 27.13
N VAL A 21 15.16 -33.99 27.41
CA VAL A 21 16.17 -33.71 26.39
C VAL A 21 16.01 -34.76 25.30
N SER A 22 15.65 -34.33 24.10
CA SER A 22 15.49 -35.24 22.97
C SER A 22 16.77 -36.03 22.74
N GLN A 23 16.61 -37.32 22.47
CA GLN A 23 17.75 -38.20 22.17
C GLN A 23 18.35 -37.87 20.80
N TYR A 24 17.53 -37.38 19.87
CA TYR A 24 17.88 -37.28 18.46
C TYR A 24 17.86 -35.87 17.88
N PHE A 25 17.18 -34.92 18.52
CA PHE A 25 17.02 -33.57 18.01
C PHE A 25 17.66 -32.55 18.94
N VAL A 26 18.46 -31.64 18.37
CA VAL A 26 19.22 -30.64 19.12
C VAL A 26 18.53 -29.29 19.14
N ARG A 27 18.10 -28.80 17.97
CA ARG A 27 17.36 -27.54 17.81
C ARG A 27 16.82 -27.40 16.39
N GLY A 28 15.80 -26.55 16.21
CA GLY A 28 15.37 -26.07 14.90
C GLY A 28 15.20 -24.55 14.87
N TRP A 29 15.41 -23.93 13.70
CA TRP A 29 15.32 -22.48 13.51
C TRP A 29 15.01 -22.13 12.05
N TRP A 30 14.50 -20.93 11.84
CA TRP A 30 14.18 -20.39 10.52
C TRP A 30 15.27 -19.43 10.04
N THR A 31 15.51 -19.40 8.74
CA THR A 31 16.30 -18.36 8.07
C THR A 31 15.62 -17.85 6.81
N ASP A 32 15.99 -16.65 6.39
CA ASP A 32 15.66 -16.14 5.07
C ASP A 32 16.47 -16.85 3.96
N ASN A 33 16.29 -16.41 2.72
CA ASN A 33 17.03 -16.95 1.58
C ASN A 33 18.55 -16.69 1.64
N ASN A 34 18.99 -15.69 2.41
CA ASN A 34 20.39 -15.33 2.64
C ASN A 34 20.99 -16.04 3.87
N ASP A 35 20.29 -17.03 4.44
CA ASP A 35 20.69 -17.78 5.64
C ASP A 35 20.79 -16.91 6.91
N MET A 36 20.11 -15.76 6.93
CA MET A 36 19.98 -14.92 8.12
C MET A 36 18.84 -15.43 9.00
N PRO A 37 19.03 -15.60 10.32
CA PRO A 37 17.96 -16.02 11.23
C PRO A 37 16.76 -15.07 11.22
N ILE A 38 15.55 -15.62 11.18
CA ILE A 38 14.29 -14.87 11.16
C ILE A 38 13.26 -15.47 12.12
N THR A 39 12.33 -14.62 12.56
CA THR A 39 11.08 -15.02 13.24
C THR A 39 9.85 -14.42 12.56
N GLU A 40 10.04 -13.67 11.48
CA GLU A 40 8.97 -13.08 10.68
C GLU A 40 9.25 -13.27 9.20
N ALA A 41 8.20 -13.49 8.39
CA ALA A 41 8.25 -13.51 6.93
C ALA A 41 6.96 -12.92 6.34
N LEU A 42 7.01 -12.57 5.06
CA LEU A 42 5.83 -12.16 4.30
C LEU A 42 5.24 -13.34 3.54
N PHE A 43 3.95 -13.26 3.23
CA PHE A 43 3.32 -14.19 2.29
C PHE A 43 4.05 -14.21 0.93
N GLY A 44 4.30 -15.39 0.39
CA GLY A 44 5.07 -15.59 -0.84
C GLY A 44 6.60 -15.43 -0.71
N ASP A 45 7.14 -15.23 0.49
CA ASP A 45 8.58 -15.35 0.71
C ASP A 45 9.05 -16.81 0.62
N THR A 46 10.31 -16.99 0.21
CA THR A 46 11.00 -18.29 0.35
C THR A 46 11.84 -18.27 1.61
N VAL A 47 11.56 -19.20 2.52
CA VAL A 47 12.24 -19.37 3.80
C VAL A 47 12.89 -20.75 3.89
N LYS A 48 13.84 -20.89 4.82
CA LYS A 48 14.50 -22.17 5.11
C LYS A 48 14.28 -22.54 6.57
N PHE A 49 13.76 -23.73 6.81
CA PHE A 49 13.77 -24.35 8.13
C PHE A 49 15.01 -25.23 8.27
N HIS A 50 15.77 -25.04 9.33
CA HIS A 50 16.94 -25.85 9.66
C HIS A 50 16.64 -26.69 10.88
N LEU A 51 16.98 -27.97 10.83
CA LEU A 51 16.91 -28.89 11.95
C LEU A 51 18.28 -29.50 12.19
N GLN A 52 18.81 -29.33 13.40
CA GLN A 52 20.03 -29.98 13.85
C GLN A 52 19.66 -31.25 14.63
N THR A 53 20.26 -32.37 14.22
CA THR A 53 20.04 -33.68 14.81
C THR A 53 21.31 -34.20 15.48
N GLN A 54 21.19 -35.33 16.17
CA GLN A 54 22.30 -36.08 16.75
C GLN A 54 21.93 -37.56 16.75
N ASN A 55 22.93 -38.44 16.68
CA ASN A 55 22.73 -39.90 16.77
C ASN A 55 21.75 -40.48 15.72
N ILE A 56 21.55 -39.79 14.59
CA ILE A 56 20.81 -40.29 13.43
C ILE A 56 21.80 -40.48 12.26
N PRO A 57 21.95 -41.71 11.71
CA PRO A 57 22.79 -41.95 10.54
C PRO A 57 22.39 -41.11 9.32
N ASN A 58 23.36 -40.77 8.48
CA ASN A 58 23.10 -40.11 7.20
C ASN A 58 22.20 -40.98 6.30
N GLY A 59 21.24 -40.36 5.62
CA GLY A 59 20.30 -41.00 4.70
C GLY A 59 19.01 -41.53 5.33
N GLU A 60 18.94 -41.59 6.66
CA GLU A 60 17.72 -41.92 7.42
C GLU A 60 16.65 -40.84 7.26
N ASP A 61 15.39 -41.26 7.19
CA ASP A 61 14.23 -40.38 7.05
C ASP A 61 13.72 -39.92 8.43
N ILE A 62 13.43 -38.62 8.53
CA ILE A 62 12.75 -38.00 9.66
C ILE A 62 11.41 -37.46 9.18
N THR A 63 10.35 -37.66 9.96
CA THR A 63 9.05 -37.03 9.69
C THR A 63 9.09 -35.56 10.12
N LEU A 64 8.76 -34.66 9.19
CA LEU A 64 8.74 -33.20 9.35
C LEU A 64 7.41 -32.66 8.85
N ILE A 65 6.47 -32.45 9.77
CA ILE A 65 5.13 -31.95 9.48
C ILE A 65 5.04 -30.50 9.96
N LEU A 66 4.63 -29.61 9.06
CA LEU A 66 4.43 -28.19 9.34
C LEU A 66 3.06 -28.00 10.02
N PHE A 67 3.00 -27.12 11.00
CA PHE A 67 1.79 -26.76 11.73
C PHE A 67 1.66 -25.24 11.82
N ASP A 68 0.40 -24.79 11.90
CA ASP A 68 0.01 -23.49 12.42
C ASP A 68 -0.27 -23.59 13.93
N ASP A 69 -0.05 -22.51 14.69
CA ASP A 69 -0.27 -22.47 16.13
C ASP A 69 -1.50 -21.64 16.51
N ASP A 70 -2.67 -22.26 16.43
CA ASP A 70 -3.97 -21.63 16.73
C ASP A 70 -4.17 -21.29 18.23
N ASN A 71 -3.22 -21.63 19.11
CA ASN A 71 -3.34 -21.54 20.56
C ASN A 71 -3.22 -20.11 21.12
N LEU A 72 -3.06 -19.09 20.27
CA LEU A 72 -2.90 -17.69 20.71
C LEU A 72 -4.21 -17.04 21.19
N LEU A 73 -5.37 -17.64 20.91
CA LEU A 73 -6.65 -17.18 21.42
C LEU A 73 -7.01 -17.95 22.70
N ASN A 74 -7.02 -17.22 23.81
CA ASN A 74 -7.48 -17.64 25.14
C ASN A 74 -9.02 -17.88 25.17
N THR A 75 -9.54 -18.60 24.18
CA THR A 75 -10.92 -19.04 24.09
C THR A 75 -10.99 -20.51 24.49
N SER A 76 -11.98 -20.86 25.30
CA SER A 76 -12.19 -22.16 25.94
C SER A 76 -12.50 -23.32 24.97
N GLU A 77 -12.14 -23.20 23.70
CA GLU A 77 -12.22 -24.25 22.69
C GLU A 77 -10.78 -24.55 22.25
N ASP A 78 -10.26 -25.72 22.67
CA ASP A 78 -9.01 -26.28 22.15
C ASP A 78 -9.13 -26.45 20.62
N LYS A 79 -8.78 -25.40 19.86
CA LYS A 79 -8.51 -25.56 18.43
C LYS A 79 -7.22 -26.37 18.33
N LYS A 80 -7.31 -27.55 17.73
CA LYS A 80 -6.14 -28.41 17.52
C LYS A 80 -5.29 -27.78 16.44
N ASP A 81 -3.99 -27.59 16.70
CA ASP A 81 -3.01 -27.16 15.71
C ASP A 81 -3.26 -27.82 14.33
N ASP A 82 -3.44 -27.01 13.29
CA ASP A 82 -3.72 -27.51 11.95
C ASP A 82 -2.45 -27.94 11.22
N ALA A 83 -2.43 -29.20 10.76
CA ALA A 83 -1.32 -29.73 9.98
C ALA A 83 -1.35 -29.20 8.54
N ILE A 84 -0.29 -28.51 8.14
CA ILE A 84 -0.15 -27.94 6.80
C ILE A 84 0.56 -28.96 5.89
N SER A 85 -0.15 -29.39 4.83
CA SER A 85 0.39 -30.32 3.84
C SER A 85 1.34 -29.62 2.88
N LEU A 86 2.65 -29.87 3.01
CA LEU A 86 3.67 -29.43 2.07
C LEU A 86 3.76 -30.37 0.87
N VAL A 87 3.98 -29.83 -0.33
CA VAL A 87 4.16 -30.59 -1.58
C VAL A 87 5.40 -30.12 -2.33
N TYR A 88 6.04 -31.02 -3.10
CA TYR A 88 7.14 -30.63 -3.99
C TYR A 88 6.61 -29.81 -5.17
N ALA A 89 7.22 -28.65 -5.43
CA ALA A 89 6.84 -27.80 -6.56
C ALA A 89 6.98 -28.48 -7.93
N THR A 90 7.88 -29.47 -8.06
CA THR A 90 8.17 -30.16 -9.34
C THR A 90 7.14 -31.21 -9.74
N ASN A 91 6.46 -31.84 -8.78
CA ASN A 91 5.59 -32.99 -9.04
C ASN A 91 4.33 -33.07 -8.16
N GLY A 92 4.12 -32.11 -7.25
CA GLY A 92 2.95 -32.04 -6.37
C GLY A 92 2.86 -33.13 -5.30
N GLN A 93 3.89 -33.97 -5.14
CA GLN A 93 3.86 -35.06 -4.15
C GLN A 93 4.04 -34.52 -2.73
N PRO A 94 3.33 -35.08 -1.72
CA PRO A 94 3.47 -34.67 -0.32
C PRO A 94 4.89 -34.82 0.22
N VAL A 95 5.34 -33.84 1.01
CA VAL A 95 6.68 -33.80 1.64
C VAL A 95 6.56 -33.99 3.14
N ILE A 96 6.35 -35.24 3.56
CA ILE A 96 6.19 -35.62 4.97
C ILE A 96 7.51 -36.01 5.65
N THR A 97 8.55 -36.34 4.88
CA THR A 97 9.85 -36.77 5.40
C THR A 97 11.01 -36.11 4.68
N ASP A 98 12.12 -35.92 5.40
CA ASP A 98 13.40 -35.47 4.85
C ASP A 98 14.57 -36.31 5.37
N LYS A 99 15.65 -36.37 4.60
CA LYS A 99 16.83 -37.19 4.92
C LYS A 99 17.87 -36.42 5.71
N VAL A 100 18.40 -37.05 6.76
CA VAL A 100 19.53 -36.50 7.51
C VAL A 100 20.80 -36.52 6.66
N ASN A 101 21.49 -35.39 6.63
CA ASN A 101 22.83 -35.30 6.07
C ASN A 101 23.74 -34.51 7.02
N ASN A 102 24.80 -35.14 7.51
CA ASN A 102 25.77 -34.55 8.44
C ASN A 102 25.09 -33.93 9.67
N ASN A 103 24.20 -34.70 10.31
CA ASN A 103 23.44 -34.27 11.49
C ASN A 103 22.55 -33.02 11.26
N LYS A 104 22.14 -32.77 10.01
CA LYS A 104 21.32 -31.62 9.65
C LYS A 104 20.27 -31.98 8.61
N ILE A 105 19.18 -31.22 8.64
CA ILE A 105 18.18 -31.13 7.58
C ILE A 105 17.94 -29.64 7.31
N MET A 106 17.77 -29.30 6.04
CA MET A 106 17.35 -27.97 5.60
C MET A 106 16.17 -28.14 4.65
N LYS A 107 15.04 -27.53 5.01
CA LYS A 107 13.79 -27.58 4.24
C LYS A 107 13.47 -26.19 3.71
N ILE A 108 13.40 -26.08 2.38
CA ILE A 108 13.05 -24.84 1.69
C ILE A 108 11.54 -24.80 1.50
N ILE A 109 10.90 -23.70 1.88
CA ILE A 109 9.45 -23.50 1.80
C ILE A 109 9.19 -22.17 1.13
N THR A 110 8.35 -22.18 0.09
CA THR A 110 7.77 -20.94 -0.45
C THR A 110 6.39 -20.76 0.17
N LEU A 111 6.17 -19.62 0.81
CA LEU A 111 4.94 -19.30 1.55
C LEU A 111 3.81 -18.82 0.63
N ASP A 112 3.73 -19.37 -0.58
CA ASP A 112 2.68 -19.08 -1.56
C ASP A 112 1.38 -19.79 -1.19
N ASN A 113 0.25 -19.10 -1.29
CA ASN A 113 -1.10 -19.59 -0.97
C ASN A 113 -1.38 -19.83 0.52
N PHE A 114 -0.45 -19.44 1.41
CA PHE A 114 -0.65 -19.45 2.86
C PHE A 114 -1.67 -18.41 3.31
N GLU A 115 -2.04 -17.44 2.46
CA GLU A 115 -3.08 -16.45 2.75
C GLU A 115 -4.45 -17.09 3.00
N ASN A 116 -4.68 -18.32 2.50
CA ASN A 116 -5.91 -19.06 2.78
C ASN A 116 -6.03 -19.50 4.24
N LEU A 117 -4.91 -19.68 4.93
CA LEU A 117 -4.88 -20.05 6.35
C LEU A 117 -5.38 -18.90 7.22
N LEU A 118 -5.24 -17.66 6.75
CA LEU A 118 -5.73 -16.49 7.48
C LEU A 118 -7.25 -16.49 7.70
N LYS A 119 -8.04 -17.30 6.99
CA LYS A 119 -9.51 -17.25 7.11
C LYS A 119 -10.00 -17.44 8.55
N ASP A 120 -9.28 -18.23 9.32
CA ASP A 120 -9.62 -18.59 10.70
C ASP A 120 -8.82 -17.80 11.75
N GLU A 121 -7.93 -16.90 11.29
CA GLU A 121 -7.00 -16.13 12.11
C GLU A 121 -7.48 -14.70 12.37
N ALA A 122 -7.63 -14.37 13.65
CA ALA A 122 -8.12 -13.07 14.13
C ALA A 122 -7.05 -11.98 14.11
N ASP A 123 -5.77 -12.34 14.25
CA ASP A 123 -4.65 -11.41 14.30
C ASP A 123 -3.98 -11.19 12.93
N ASN A 124 -4.49 -11.87 11.90
CA ASN A 124 -4.01 -11.86 10.52
C ASN A 124 -2.56 -12.35 10.34
N LYS A 125 -2.13 -13.28 11.20
CA LYS A 125 -0.85 -13.97 11.10
C LYS A 125 -1.06 -15.48 11.02
N VAL A 126 0.03 -16.17 10.69
CA VAL A 126 0.15 -17.63 10.70
C VAL A 126 1.44 -17.94 11.45
N GLU A 127 1.40 -18.80 12.46
CA GLU A 127 2.50 -19.10 13.36
C GLU A 127 3.09 -20.48 13.06
N LEU A 128 4.13 -20.49 12.22
CA LEU A 128 4.64 -21.74 11.66
C LEU A 128 5.71 -22.42 12.53
N TYR A 129 5.51 -23.71 12.77
CA TYR A 129 6.48 -24.58 13.42
C TYR A 129 6.43 -26.02 12.87
N PHE A 130 7.48 -26.80 13.15
CA PHE A 130 7.54 -28.21 12.75
C PHE A 130 7.38 -29.15 13.93
N LYS A 131 6.51 -30.16 13.79
CA LYS A 131 6.58 -31.40 14.59
C LYS A 131 7.57 -32.34 13.90
N CYS A 132 8.64 -32.67 14.61
CA CYS A 132 9.72 -33.53 14.15
C CYS A 132 9.63 -34.88 14.86
N LYS A 133 9.64 -35.98 14.12
CA LYS A 133 9.52 -37.34 14.69
C LYS A 133 10.54 -38.31 14.10
N TYR A 134 11.20 -39.04 14.99
CA TYR A 134 12.12 -40.13 14.64
C TYR A 134 12.07 -41.23 15.71
N LYS A 135 11.75 -42.46 15.30
CA LYS A 135 11.51 -43.60 16.21
C LYS A 135 10.47 -43.24 17.29
N ASN A 136 10.89 -43.24 18.56
CA ASN A 136 10.03 -42.97 19.72
C ASN A 136 10.14 -41.52 20.23
N ASP A 137 10.91 -40.66 19.53
CA ASP A 137 11.15 -39.28 19.93
C ASP A 137 10.35 -38.33 19.02
N GLU A 138 9.67 -37.37 19.64
CA GLU A 138 8.80 -36.41 18.98
C GLU A 138 8.91 -35.04 19.67
N VAL A 139 9.20 -34.00 18.90
CA VAL A 139 9.47 -32.65 19.42
C VAL A 139 8.89 -31.57 18.49
N LYS A 140 8.58 -30.40 19.06
CA LYS A 140 8.19 -29.19 18.32
C LYS A 140 9.40 -28.27 18.16
N TYR A 141 9.63 -27.74 16.96
CA TYR A 141 10.66 -26.74 16.73
C TYR A 141 10.21 -25.55 15.86
N PRO A 142 10.69 -24.32 16.17
CA PRO A 142 11.59 -23.97 17.28
C PRO A 142 11.00 -24.24 18.68
N GLU A 143 11.81 -24.47 19.73
CA GLU A 143 11.29 -25.00 21.01
C GLU A 143 10.38 -23.99 21.73
N ALA A 144 10.74 -22.71 21.68
CA ALA A 144 9.92 -21.63 22.20
C ALA A 144 8.94 -21.15 21.12
N SER A 145 7.65 -21.09 21.45
CA SER A 145 6.60 -20.58 20.55
C SER A 145 6.85 -19.14 20.12
N SER A 146 7.53 -18.34 20.94
CA SER A 146 7.98 -16.99 20.56
C SER A 146 8.94 -16.95 19.36
N ASN A 147 9.49 -18.10 18.97
CA ASN A 147 10.39 -18.27 17.83
C ASN A 147 9.72 -18.97 16.65
N TYR A 148 8.43 -19.30 16.73
CA TYR A 148 7.67 -19.74 15.56
C TYR A 148 7.73 -18.65 14.48
N LEU A 149 7.71 -19.07 13.22
CA LEU A 149 7.80 -18.12 12.12
C LEU A 149 6.43 -17.45 11.94
N GLN A 150 6.35 -16.18 12.29
CA GLN A 150 5.16 -15.36 12.05
C GLN A 150 5.11 -14.95 10.58
N VAL A 151 4.17 -15.51 9.83
CA VAL A 151 3.91 -15.11 8.44
C VAL A 151 2.76 -14.11 8.42
N LYS A 152 3.01 -12.92 7.89
CA LYS A 152 2.02 -11.84 7.89
C LYS A 152 2.02 -11.04 6.59
N GLY A 153 0.90 -10.38 6.34
CA GLY A 153 0.77 -9.41 5.26
C GLY A 153 1.50 -8.11 5.57
N LYS A 154 1.76 -7.32 4.54
CA LYS A 154 2.20 -5.93 4.68
C LYS A 154 1.45 -5.03 3.70
N PRO A 155 0.95 -3.85 4.14
CA PRO A 155 0.28 -2.95 3.23
C PRO A 155 1.24 -2.44 2.16
N LYS A 156 0.70 -2.18 0.97
CA LYS A 156 1.48 -1.73 -0.19
C LYS A 156 1.08 -0.33 -0.62
N ILE A 157 2.07 0.43 -1.08
CA ILE A 157 1.85 1.68 -1.81
C ILE A 157 2.30 1.47 -3.25
N VAL A 158 1.42 1.85 -4.17
CA VAL A 158 1.67 1.82 -5.61
C VAL A 158 1.65 3.25 -6.14
N PHE A 159 2.74 3.63 -6.79
CA PHE A 159 2.90 4.91 -7.46
C PHE A 159 2.70 4.73 -8.97
N VAL A 160 1.66 5.35 -9.52
CA VAL A 160 1.31 5.25 -10.95
C VAL A 160 1.59 6.56 -11.66
N ASN A 161 2.64 6.60 -12.49
CA ASN A 161 3.02 7.84 -13.19
C ASN A 161 2.19 8.08 -14.46
N GLY A 162 2.18 9.33 -14.92
CA GLY A 162 1.70 9.71 -16.25
C GLY A 162 2.82 9.90 -17.27
N HIS A 163 2.54 10.68 -18.32
CA HIS A 163 3.44 10.86 -19.46
C HIS A 163 4.85 11.38 -19.11
N TRP A 164 5.86 10.83 -19.77
CA TRP A 164 7.27 11.25 -19.64
C TRP A 164 7.93 11.35 -21.02
N ASN A 165 8.97 12.18 -21.15
CA ASN A 165 9.64 12.44 -22.41
C ASN A 165 11.14 12.71 -22.26
N LYS A 166 11.98 11.86 -22.87
CA LYS A 166 13.46 11.96 -22.82
C LYS A 166 14.02 13.25 -23.41
N ILE A 167 13.38 13.84 -24.42
CA ILE A 167 13.86 15.06 -25.08
C ILE A 167 13.53 16.27 -24.20
N ALA A 168 12.29 16.38 -23.73
CA ALA A 168 11.88 17.45 -22.83
C ALA A 168 12.59 17.38 -21.46
N TYR A 169 12.96 16.19 -21.00
CA TYR A 169 13.80 16.00 -19.81
C TYR A 169 15.18 16.66 -19.93
N LYS A 170 15.81 16.64 -21.11
CA LYS A 170 17.09 17.34 -21.32
C LYS A 170 16.97 18.86 -21.14
N LEU A 171 15.76 19.40 -21.25
CA LEU A 171 15.45 20.80 -21.01
C LEU A 171 14.91 21.06 -19.59
N GLY A 172 14.83 20.03 -18.75
CA GLY A 172 14.27 20.12 -17.40
C GLY A 172 12.76 20.35 -17.35
N MET A 173 12.04 20.09 -18.44
CA MET A 173 10.63 20.44 -18.59
C MET A 173 9.66 19.29 -18.33
N SER A 174 10.14 18.05 -18.29
CA SER A 174 9.33 16.83 -18.13
C SER A 174 10.20 15.70 -17.58
N PRO A 175 9.63 14.68 -16.91
CA PRO A 175 10.37 13.49 -16.53
C PRO A 175 10.99 12.75 -17.72
N GLY A 176 12.16 12.13 -17.53
CA GLY A 176 12.88 11.42 -18.59
C GLY A 176 12.55 9.94 -18.74
N SER A 177 11.84 9.37 -17.77
CA SER A 177 11.43 7.97 -17.72
C SER A 177 10.20 7.81 -16.82
N GLY A 178 9.44 6.72 -17.01
CA GLY A 178 8.40 6.28 -16.10
C GLY A 178 8.97 5.63 -14.84
N GLY A 179 8.09 5.01 -14.06
CA GLY A 179 8.41 4.33 -12.82
C GLY A 179 9.04 5.28 -11.79
N GLU A 180 10.00 4.78 -11.01
CA GLU A 180 10.69 5.54 -9.96
C GLU A 180 11.35 6.84 -10.48
N GLY A 181 11.87 6.84 -11.71
CA GLY A 181 12.50 8.01 -12.32
C GLY A 181 11.53 9.18 -12.50
N TYR A 182 10.25 8.90 -12.75
CA TYR A 182 9.20 9.90 -12.82
C TYR A 182 9.01 10.62 -11.49
N TRP A 183 8.85 9.84 -10.42
CA TRP A 183 8.62 10.36 -9.08
C TRP A 183 9.86 11.07 -8.54
N THR A 184 11.05 10.55 -8.85
CA THR A 184 12.32 11.18 -8.48
C THR A 184 12.47 12.57 -9.12
N PHE A 185 12.05 12.73 -10.39
CA PHE A 185 12.10 14.03 -11.07
C PHE A 185 11.33 15.11 -10.31
N PHE A 186 10.11 14.82 -9.87
CA PHE A 186 9.26 15.80 -9.18
C PHE A 186 9.59 15.95 -7.70
N THR A 187 9.95 14.87 -7.02
CA THR A 187 10.11 14.87 -5.57
C THR A 187 11.54 15.17 -5.12
N GLY A 188 12.54 14.89 -5.98
CA GLY A 188 13.96 14.92 -5.64
C GLY A 188 14.42 13.84 -4.65
N ASP A 189 13.50 13.33 -3.82
CA ASP A 189 13.71 12.31 -2.79
C ASP A 189 12.45 11.45 -2.66
N VAL A 190 12.40 10.39 -3.47
CA VAL A 190 11.25 9.47 -3.51
C VAL A 190 11.06 8.72 -2.19
N LYS A 191 12.15 8.47 -1.45
CA LYS A 191 12.10 7.80 -0.15
C LYS A 191 11.41 8.67 0.89
N ARG A 192 11.74 9.96 0.95
CA ARG A 192 11.04 10.91 1.82
C ARG A 192 9.58 11.07 1.40
N TYR A 193 9.31 11.15 0.09
CA TYR A 193 7.94 11.21 -0.41
C TYR A 193 7.11 9.99 0.00
N LYS A 194 7.67 8.78 -0.14
CA LYS A 194 7.08 7.52 0.33
C LYS A 194 6.82 7.52 1.83
N ASN A 195 7.76 7.99 2.65
CA ASN A 195 7.56 8.07 4.11
C ASN A 195 6.42 9.03 4.48
N ASN A 196 6.26 10.12 3.74
CA ASN A 196 5.14 11.04 3.90
C ASN A 196 3.81 10.37 3.48
N ALA A 197 3.82 9.57 2.41
CA ALA A 197 2.66 8.77 2.00
C ALA A 197 2.26 7.71 3.05
N ASP A 198 3.23 6.97 3.60
CA ASP A 198 3.01 6.05 4.73
C ASP A 198 2.35 6.77 5.92
N SER A 199 2.88 7.93 6.30
CA SER A 199 2.36 8.76 7.38
C SER A 199 0.97 9.34 7.08
N TYR A 200 0.66 9.57 5.81
CA TYR A 200 -0.63 10.04 5.34
C TYR A 200 -1.69 8.96 5.46
N PHE A 201 -1.39 7.75 4.97
CA PHE A 201 -2.29 6.60 5.02
C PHE A 201 -2.34 5.92 6.41
N GLY A 202 -1.40 6.24 7.31
CA GLY A 202 -1.32 5.64 8.63
C GLY A 202 -0.81 4.21 8.59
N ILE A 203 0.09 3.90 7.66
CA ILE A 203 0.62 2.55 7.42
C ILE A 203 2.15 2.53 7.50
N LYS A 204 2.71 1.32 7.60
CA LYS A 204 4.14 1.07 7.45
C LYS A 204 4.35 0.09 6.30
N SER A 205 4.44 0.61 5.07
CA SER A 205 4.59 -0.23 3.88
C SER A 205 6.03 -0.68 3.65
N GLY A 206 6.23 -1.66 2.76
CA GLY A 206 7.55 -2.09 2.27
C GLY A 206 8.18 -1.07 1.31
N GLU A 207 9.03 -1.56 0.41
CA GLU A 207 9.44 -0.76 -0.74
C GLU A 207 8.20 -0.47 -1.61
N PRO A 208 8.07 0.76 -2.16
CA PRO A 208 6.94 1.10 -3.00
C PRO A 208 7.01 0.40 -4.35
N MET A 209 5.86 0.11 -4.94
CA MET A 209 5.76 -0.36 -6.31
C MET A 209 5.59 0.84 -7.25
N PHE A 210 6.29 0.83 -8.39
CA PHE A 210 6.16 1.86 -9.41
C PHE A 210 5.60 1.26 -10.69
N ILE A 211 4.51 1.83 -11.20
CA ILE A 211 3.84 1.39 -12.43
C ILE A 211 3.84 2.54 -13.43
N ASP A 212 4.28 2.25 -14.65
CA ASP A 212 4.24 3.19 -15.76
C ASP A 212 2.86 3.22 -16.41
N GLY A 213 2.07 4.24 -16.06
CA GLY A 213 0.74 4.49 -16.62
C GLY A 213 0.75 5.32 -17.90
N SER A 214 1.93 5.72 -18.39
CA SER A 214 2.03 6.57 -19.58
C SER A 214 1.46 5.88 -20.83
N SER A 215 0.88 6.67 -21.73
CA SER A 215 0.64 6.25 -23.10
C SER A 215 1.94 6.25 -23.91
N SER A 216 1.96 5.47 -25.02
CA SER A 216 3.14 5.41 -25.91
C SER A 216 3.51 6.78 -26.49
N TRP A 217 2.52 7.67 -26.65
CA TRP A 217 2.60 9.06 -27.06
C TRP A 217 1.56 9.86 -26.30
N GLY A 218 1.93 11.02 -25.75
CA GLY A 218 1.02 11.86 -24.97
C GLY A 218 -0.17 12.32 -25.82
N GLY A 219 -1.39 12.01 -25.38
CA GLY A 219 -2.64 12.39 -26.07
C GLY A 219 -3.18 11.40 -27.11
N ASP A 220 -2.53 10.25 -27.33
CA ASP A 220 -3.02 9.23 -28.29
C ASP A 220 -4.11 8.32 -27.73
N GLU A 221 -4.35 8.38 -26.42
CA GLU A 221 -5.33 7.54 -25.72
C GLU A 221 -6.29 8.39 -24.89
N SER A 222 -7.57 8.03 -24.87
CA SER A 222 -8.56 8.60 -23.95
C SER A 222 -8.38 8.11 -22.52
N GLY A 223 -8.94 8.81 -21.53
CA GLY A 223 -8.94 8.37 -20.14
C GLY A 223 -9.56 6.97 -19.99
N GLY A 224 -10.62 6.68 -20.74
CA GLY A 224 -11.23 5.34 -20.79
C GLY A 224 -10.31 4.24 -21.34
N GLN A 225 -9.49 4.55 -22.35
CA GLN A 225 -8.50 3.60 -22.88
C GLN A 225 -7.37 3.35 -21.88
N ARG A 226 -6.84 4.40 -21.24
CA ARG A 226 -5.80 4.27 -20.20
C ARG A 226 -6.28 3.43 -19.02
N LYS A 227 -7.52 3.64 -18.59
CA LYS A 227 -8.16 2.80 -17.57
C LYS A 227 -8.24 1.33 -17.99
N THR A 228 -8.67 1.06 -19.21
CA THR A 228 -8.72 -0.32 -19.74
C THR A 228 -7.33 -0.98 -19.73
N ARG A 229 -6.27 -0.25 -20.09
CA ARG A 229 -4.89 -0.76 -19.98
C ARG A 229 -4.49 -1.03 -18.54
N GLY A 230 -4.83 -0.16 -17.59
CA GLY A 230 -4.56 -0.37 -16.18
C GLY A 230 -5.21 -1.63 -15.62
N TYR A 231 -6.43 -1.92 -16.05
CA TYR A 231 -7.15 -3.16 -15.73
C TYR A 231 -6.40 -4.40 -16.26
N GLU A 232 -6.08 -4.42 -17.56
CA GLU A 232 -5.39 -5.57 -18.18
C GLU A 232 -3.96 -5.77 -17.65
N TYR A 233 -3.27 -4.67 -17.32
CA TYR A 233 -1.97 -4.73 -16.64
C TYR A 233 -2.11 -5.38 -15.27
N CYS A 234 -3.07 -4.94 -14.45
CA CYS A 234 -3.26 -5.50 -13.11
C CYS A 234 -3.62 -6.98 -13.19
N LYS A 235 -4.45 -7.37 -14.15
CA LYS A 235 -4.80 -8.76 -14.42
C LYS A 235 -3.59 -9.62 -14.79
N SER A 236 -2.74 -9.12 -15.68
CA SER A 236 -1.54 -9.83 -16.13
C SER A 236 -0.45 -9.93 -15.05
N ASN A 237 -0.43 -8.97 -14.11
CA ASN A 237 0.59 -8.86 -13.06
C ASN A 237 0.03 -9.14 -11.65
N PHE A 238 -1.16 -9.74 -11.55
CA PHE A 238 -1.91 -9.83 -10.30
C PHE A 238 -1.11 -10.49 -9.18
N ASN A 239 -0.40 -11.58 -9.49
CA ASN A 239 0.41 -12.32 -8.52
C ASN A 239 1.55 -11.45 -7.93
N GLU A 240 2.21 -10.65 -8.77
CA GLU A 240 3.29 -9.76 -8.31
C GLU A 240 2.73 -8.61 -7.47
N ILE A 241 1.60 -8.03 -7.90
CA ILE A 241 0.92 -6.95 -7.17
C ILE A 241 0.49 -7.43 -5.78
N LYS A 242 -0.11 -8.62 -5.66
CA LYS A 242 -0.60 -9.15 -4.37
C LYS A 242 0.48 -9.80 -3.50
N LYS A 243 1.66 -10.13 -4.03
CA LYS A 243 2.71 -10.85 -3.29
C LYS A 243 3.04 -10.18 -1.95
N GLY A 244 2.98 -10.92 -0.84
CA GLY A 244 3.26 -10.37 0.50
C GLY A 244 2.16 -9.47 1.09
N LEU A 245 1.01 -9.34 0.44
CA LEU A 245 -0.09 -8.50 0.93
C LEU A 245 -0.87 -9.18 2.07
N GLY A 246 -1.15 -10.50 1.97
CA GLY A 246 -2.07 -11.16 2.90
C GLY A 246 -3.45 -10.49 2.90
N LYS A 247 -4.00 -10.20 4.09
CA LYS A 247 -5.25 -9.44 4.28
C LYS A 247 -5.06 -7.91 4.33
N GLU A 248 -3.84 -7.42 4.14
CA GLU A 248 -3.56 -5.97 4.17
C GLU A 248 -4.10 -5.25 2.93
N LYS A 249 -4.09 -3.92 2.99
CA LYS A 249 -4.65 -3.05 1.93
C LYS A 249 -3.58 -2.57 0.96
N ILE A 250 -4.00 -2.34 -0.29
CA ILE A 250 -3.21 -1.63 -1.30
C ILE A 250 -3.66 -0.17 -1.37
N PHE A 251 -2.71 0.76 -1.37
CA PHE A 251 -2.93 2.19 -1.50
C PHE A 251 -2.28 2.69 -2.79
N LEU A 252 -2.93 3.62 -3.48
CA LEU A 252 -2.45 4.14 -4.75
C LEU A 252 -2.27 5.65 -4.67
N ILE A 253 -1.18 6.13 -5.26
CA ILE A 253 -0.97 7.54 -5.56
C ILE A 253 -0.66 7.63 -7.05
N SER A 254 -1.47 8.39 -7.76
CA SER A 254 -1.42 8.47 -9.23
C SER A 254 -1.31 9.92 -9.68
N HIS A 255 -0.67 10.16 -10.83
CA HIS A 255 -0.54 11.50 -11.38
C HIS A 255 -0.78 11.56 -12.89
N SER A 256 -1.38 12.65 -13.39
CA SER A 256 -1.60 12.88 -14.82
C SER A 256 -2.35 11.70 -15.45
N GLU A 257 -1.90 11.19 -16.60
CA GLU A 257 -2.41 9.99 -17.27
C GLU A 257 -2.51 8.75 -16.35
N GLY A 258 -1.65 8.68 -15.33
CA GLY A 258 -1.64 7.60 -14.35
C GLY A 258 -2.90 7.51 -13.51
N GLY A 259 -3.71 8.58 -13.41
CA GLY A 259 -4.97 8.56 -12.68
C GLY A 259 -6.00 7.60 -13.29
N ALA A 260 -6.23 7.70 -14.59
CA ALA A 260 -7.09 6.77 -15.32
C ALA A 260 -6.59 5.33 -15.22
N TYR A 261 -5.28 5.14 -15.43
CA TYR A 261 -4.63 3.83 -15.33
C TYR A 261 -4.79 3.21 -13.93
N ALA A 262 -4.60 3.99 -12.87
CA ALA A 262 -4.78 3.56 -11.49
C ALA A 262 -6.23 3.16 -11.18
N ALA A 263 -7.22 3.87 -11.75
CA ALA A 263 -8.63 3.48 -11.59
C ALA A 263 -8.90 2.07 -12.15
N GLY A 264 -8.28 1.73 -13.29
CA GLY A 264 -8.36 0.39 -13.88
C GLY A 264 -7.70 -0.70 -13.02
N ILE A 265 -6.54 -0.39 -12.44
CA ILE A 265 -5.86 -1.28 -11.48
C ILE A 265 -6.78 -1.54 -10.28
N CYS A 266 -7.33 -0.49 -9.69
CA CYS A 266 -8.19 -0.61 -8.51
C CYS A 266 -9.47 -1.39 -8.80
N GLN A 267 -10.04 -1.21 -10.00
CA GLN A 267 -11.21 -1.97 -10.44
C GLN A 267 -10.90 -3.48 -10.41
N TYR A 268 -9.83 -3.91 -11.07
CA TYR A 268 -9.46 -5.33 -11.10
C TYR A 268 -9.15 -5.87 -9.70
N LEU A 269 -8.38 -5.14 -8.90
CA LEU A 269 -8.08 -5.52 -7.51
C LEU A 269 -9.36 -5.77 -6.70
N THR A 270 -10.32 -4.85 -6.79
CA THR A 270 -11.59 -4.97 -6.08
C THR A 270 -12.42 -6.17 -6.57
N GLU A 271 -12.47 -6.40 -7.89
CA GLU A 271 -13.14 -7.58 -8.48
C GLU A 271 -12.53 -8.90 -8.01
N GLN A 272 -11.24 -8.93 -7.71
CA GLN A 272 -10.54 -10.09 -7.12
C GLN A 272 -10.62 -10.14 -5.58
N GLY A 273 -11.38 -9.25 -4.94
CA GLY A 273 -11.55 -9.21 -3.50
C GLY A 273 -10.36 -8.61 -2.72
N ILE A 274 -9.41 -7.98 -3.41
CA ILE A 274 -8.32 -7.24 -2.76
C ILE A 274 -8.84 -5.90 -2.25
N GLN A 275 -8.56 -5.59 -0.99
CA GLN A 275 -8.98 -4.32 -0.39
C GLN A 275 -8.08 -3.17 -0.86
N VAL A 276 -8.68 -2.23 -1.60
CA VAL A 276 -8.07 -0.93 -1.87
C VAL A 276 -8.33 -0.02 -0.68
N GLY A 277 -7.26 0.45 -0.03
CA GLY A 277 -7.35 1.30 1.16
C GLY A 277 -7.72 2.73 0.80
N GLU A 278 -6.97 3.33 -0.12
CA GLU A 278 -7.27 4.65 -0.69
C GLU A 278 -6.52 4.86 -2.01
N SER A 279 -7.13 5.59 -2.95
CA SER A 279 -6.51 6.09 -4.17
C SER A 279 -6.50 7.62 -4.17
N LEU A 280 -5.30 8.21 -4.16
CA LEU A 280 -5.09 9.65 -4.29
C LEU A 280 -4.69 9.98 -5.72
N MET A 281 -5.52 10.75 -6.41
CA MET A 281 -5.41 11.08 -7.82
C MET A 281 -4.99 12.54 -7.98
N LEU A 282 -3.77 12.77 -8.46
CA LEU A 282 -3.12 14.08 -8.50
C LEU A 282 -3.08 14.59 -9.93
N SER A 283 -3.67 15.76 -10.20
CA SER A 283 -3.77 16.34 -11.54
C SER A 283 -4.11 15.29 -12.59
N THR A 284 -5.22 14.58 -12.45
CA THR A 284 -5.57 13.48 -13.36
C THR A 284 -6.01 14.01 -14.71
N ASP A 285 -5.32 13.56 -15.76
CA ASP A 285 -5.62 13.92 -17.14
C ASP A 285 -6.90 13.21 -17.61
N GLU A 286 -7.69 13.91 -18.43
CA GLU A 286 -8.96 13.42 -18.99
C GLU A 286 -9.88 12.76 -17.93
N GLY A 287 -9.96 13.40 -16.76
CA GLY A 287 -10.70 12.85 -15.62
C GLY A 287 -12.17 12.55 -15.91
N ASP A 288 -12.80 13.33 -16.78
CA ASP A 288 -14.21 13.23 -17.17
C ASP A 288 -14.51 12.12 -18.19
N GLU A 289 -13.49 11.40 -18.68
CA GLU A 289 -13.63 10.33 -19.69
C GLU A 289 -13.72 8.92 -19.09
N PHE A 290 -13.69 8.79 -17.76
CA PHE A 290 -13.82 7.51 -17.08
C PHE A 290 -14.54 7.63 -15.73
N THR A 291 -14.74 6.49 -15.08
CA THR A 291 -15.36 6.40 -13.75
C THR A 291 -14.51 5.53 -12.84
N VAL A 292 -14.50 5.85 -11.56
CA VAL A 292 -13.96 4.99 -10.49
C VAL A 292 -15.05 4.01 -10.03
N GLU A 293 -14.83 2.70 -10.22
CA GLU A 293 -15.64 1.62 -9.64
C GLU A 293 -14.99 1.07 -8.36
N GLY A 294 -15.69 0.17 -7.65
CA GLY A 294 -15.10 -0.66 -6.60
C GLY A 294 -15.30 -0.16 -5.17
N ASN A 295 -16.02 0.95 -4.98
CA ASN A 295 -16.42 1.46 -3.65
C ASN A 295 -15.25 1.52 -2.64
N TYR A 296 -14.14 2.14 -3.03
CA TYR A 296 -13.01 2.44 -2.16
C TYR A 296 -12.81 3.96 -2.05
N PRO A 297 -12.15 4.45 -0.98
CA PRO A 297 -11.82 5.87 -0.85
C PRO A 297 -10.96 6.37 -2.02
N ALA A 298 -11.50 7.26 -2.83
CA ALA A 298 -10.84 7.88 -3.96
C ALA A 298 -10.96 9.40 -3.88
N TYR A 299 -9.83 10.11 -3.94
CA TYR A 299 -9.78 11.56 -3.81
C TYR A 299 -8.99 12.16 -4.95
N GLN A 300 -9.53 13.18 -5.60
CA GLN A 300 -8.87 13.87 -6.70
C GLN A 300 -8.47 15.29 -6.29
N LEU A 301 -7.21 15.64 -6.52
CA LEU A 301 -6.67 16.98 -6.33
C LEU A 301 -6.18 17.54 -7.66
N VAL A 302 -6.61 18.75 -7.99
CA VAL A 302 -6.11 19.54 -9.12
C VAL A 302 -5.59 20.87 -8.59
N ALA A 303 -4.52 21.39 -9.18
CA ALA A 303 -4.00 22.71 -8.84
C ALA A 303 -4.49 23.76 -9.83
N GLY A 304 -4.64 24.99 -9.36
CA GLY A 304 -4.64 26.19 -10.18
C GLY A 304 -3.68 27.23 -9.60
N TYR A 305 -3.54 28.37 -10.24
CA TYR A 305 -2.68 29.46 -9.81
C TYR A 305 -3.34 30.82 -10.05
N LEU A 306 -2.87 31.83 -9.31
CA LEU A 306 -3.31 33.20 -9.49
C LEU A 306 -2.30 33.98 -10.31
N LYS A 307 -2.80 34.81 -11.22
CA LYS A 307 -2.01 35.81 -11.93
C LYS A 307 -2.70 37.16 -11.82
N GLU A 308 -1.93 38.19 -11.54
CA GLU A 308 -2.44 39.55 -11.50
C GLU A 308 -2.49 40.12 -12.93
N ASP A 309 -3.64 40.66 -13.31
CA ASP A 309 -3.78 41.42 -14.54
C ASP A 309 -3.09 42.77 -14.39
N TRP A 310 -2.12 43.03 -15.27
CA TRP A 310 -1.26 44.21 -15.16
C TRP A 310 -1.99 45.55 -15.38
N LEU A 311 -3.14 45.54 -16.07
CA LEU A 311 -3.94 46.74 -16.34
C LEU A 311 -4.91 47.05 -15.19
N THR A 312 -5.57 46.04 -14.66
CA THR A 312 -6.67 46.20 -13.70
C THR A 312 -6.28 45.89 -12.26
N GLY A 313 -5.12 45.26 -12.04
CA GLY A 313 -4.69 44.76 -10.73
C GLY A 313 -5.53 43.59 -10.21
N LYS A 314 -6.44 43.04 -11.03
CA LYS A 314 -7.34 41.96 -10.63
C LYS A 314 -6.61 40.61 -10.63
N LYS A 315 -6.87 39.79 -9.62
CA LYS A 315 -6.36 38.43 -9.52
C LYS A 315 -7.23 37.47 -10.32
N ILE A 316 -6.65 36.93 -11.37
CA ILE A 316 -7.25 35.94 -12.26
C ILE A 316 -6.82 34.56 -11.82
N PHE A 317 -7.79 33.65 -11.65
CA PHE A 317 -7.51 32.24 -11.40
C PHE A 317 -7.40 31.45 -12.70
N TYR A 318 -6.31 30.69 -12.84
CA TYR A 318 -6.07 29.77 -13.94
C TYR A 318 -5.99 28.36 -13.37
N ILE A 319 -6.75 27.44 -13.93
CA ILE A 319 -6.62 26.00 -13.63
C ILE A 319 -5.38 25.46 -14.34
N ASP A 320 -4.83 24.36 -13.83
CA ASP A 320 -3.85 23.56 -14.54
C ASP A 320 -4.30 23.31 -16.00
N PRO A 321 -3.59 23.88 -16.99
CA PRO A 321 -4.00 23.83 -18.39
C PRO A 321 -3.85 22.42 -19.01
N VAL A 322 -3.18 21.50 -18.31
CA VAL A 322 -3.03 20.12 -18.79
C VAL A 322 -4.33 19.35 -18.57
N VAL A 323 -4.89 19.44 -17.36
CA VAL A 323 -6.02 18.58 -16.95
C VAL A 323 -7.35 19.30 -16.84
N MET A 324 -7.32 20.63 -16.83
CA MET A 324 -8.51 21.47 -16.76
C MET A 324 -9.40 21.12 -15.54
N ASP A 325 -10.67 21.51 -15.59
CA ASP A 325 -11.65 21.27 -14.52
C ASP A 325 -12.39 19.94 -14.72
N ASN A 326 -11.63 18.88 -14.99
CA ASN A 326 -12.18 17.56 -15.35
C ASN A 326 -12.24 16.65 -14.11
N MET A 327 -13.40 16.67 -13.46
CA MET A 327 -13.68 15.83 -12.29
C MET A 327 -13.92 14.37 -12.70
N VAL A 328 -13.19 13.45 -12.07
CA VAL A 328 -13.37 12.01 -12.23
C VAL A 328 -14.69 11.57 -11.60
N LYS A 329 -15.55 10.92 -12.39
CA LYS A 329 -16.80 10.40 -11.88
C LYS A 329 -16.55 9.26 -10.88
N GLY A 330 -17.25 9.27 -9.76
CA GLY A 330 -17.18 8.21 -8.75
C GLY A 330 -16.13 8.40 -7.65
N VAL A 331 -15.33 9.48 -7.70
CA VAL A 331 -14.47 9.86 -6.56
C VAL A 331 -15.32 10.28 -5.37
N ASN A 332 -14.82 10.04 -4.15
CA ASN A 332 -15.47 10.49 -2.92
C ASN A 332 -15.38 12.00 -2.75
N LYS A 333 -14.34 12.63 -3.31
CA LYS A 333 -14.18 14.07 -3.29
C LYS A 333 -13.24 14.59 -4.34
N TYR A 334 -13.59 15.74 -4.88
CA TYR A 334 -12.79 16.51 -5.82
C TYR A 334 -12.46 17.88 -5.25
N GLY A 335 -11.21 18.30 -5.37
CA GLY A 335 -10.78 19.62 -4.96
C GLY A 335 -9.84 20.27 -5.96
N VAL A 336 -10.15 21.50 -6.35
CA VAL A 336 -9.24 22.37 -7.10
C VAL A 336 -8.70 23.42 -6.15
N TYR A 337 -7.40 23.38 -5.86
CA TYR A 337 -6.77 24.27 -4.90
C TYR A 337 -5.97 25.40 -5.56
N ILE A 338 -5.90 26.53 -4.87
CA ILE A 338 -5.14 27.71 -5.28
C ILE A 338 -3.68 27.51 -4.83
N SER A 339 -2.84 27.08 -5.76
CA SER A 339 -1.43 26.81 -5.53
C SER A 339 -0.56 28.06 -5.64
N THR A 340 0.72 27.92 -5.26
CA THR A 340 1.78 28.90 -5.52
C THR A 340 2.48 28.65 -6.87
N GLY A 341 1.95 27.76 -7.70
CA GLY A 341 2.52 27.43 -9.00
C GLY A 341 2.35 28.55 -10.02
N SER A 342 2.77 28.26 -11.23
CA SER A 342 2.61 29.09 -12.42
C SER A 342 2.21 28.20 -13.60
N PHE A 343 1.96 28.81 -14.77
CA PHE A 343 1.63 28.10 -16.01
C PHE A 343 2.53 26.88 -16.28
N THR A 344 3.84 26.98 -15.99
CA THR A 344 4.81 25.92 -16.28
C THR A 344 5.02 24.91 -15.14
N THR A 345 4.50 25.19 -13.93
CA THR A 345 4.77 24.36 -12.73
C THR A 345 3.51 23.82 -12.07
N VAL A 346 2.33 24.37 -12.39
CA VAL A 346 1.05 24.04 -11.75
C VAL A 346 0.69 22.56 -11.91
N HIS A 347 1.02 21.93 -13.04
CA HIS A 347 0.69 20.52 -13.24
C HIS A 347 1.40 19.62 -12.23
N GLY A 348 2.73 19.72 -12.13
CA GLY A 348 3.55 18.86 -11.26
C GLY A 348 3.55 19.24 -9.78
N ILE A 349 3.03 20.41 -9.40
CA ILE A 349 3.04 20.86 -7.99
C ILE A 349 2.16 19.96 -7.10
N THR A 350 1.22 19.22 -7.68
CA THR A 350 0.37 18.26 -6.98
C THR A 350 1.13 17.01 -6.51
N ILE A 351 2.34 16.74 -7.03
CA ILE A 351 3.24 15.67 -6.56
C ILE A 351 4.07 16.12 -5.34
N GLY A 352 3.93 17.37 -4.88
CA GLY A 352 4.59 17.83 -3.66
C GLY A 352 4.09 17.13 -2.40
N SER A 353 4.93 17.02 -1.36
CA SER A 353 4.50 16.45 -0.07
C SER A 353 3.36 17.23 0.61
N SER A 354 3.13 18.49 0.21
CA SER A 354 1.96 19.27 0.60
C SER A 354 0.64 18.66 0.15
N ALA A 355 0.63 17.84 -0.90
CA ALA A 355 -0.56 17.16 -1.41
C ALA A 355 -1.22 16.28 -0.34
N PHE A 356 -0.42 15.64 0.53
CA PHE A 356 -0.95 14.84 1.63
C PHE A 356 -1.73 15.69 2.64
N SER A 357 -1.19 16.86 3.02
CA SER A 357 -1.89 17.79 3.90
C SER A 357 -3.15 18.36 3.24
N LEU A 358 -3.07 18.70 1.94
CA LEU A 358 -4.23 19.15 1.15
C LEU A 358 -5.31 18.07 1.06
N ALA A 359 -4.93 16.81 0.86
CA ALA A 359 -5.88 15.71 0.80
C ALA A 359 -6.54 15.45 2.17
N LYS A 360 -5.80 15.55 3.29
CA LYS A 360 -6.39 15.51 4.64
C LYS A 360 -7.39 16.65 4.83
N LYS A 361 -7.06 17.84 4.33
CA LYS A 361 -7.92 19.02 4.40
C LYS A 361 -9.19 18.82 3.57
N LEU A 362 -9.05 18.42 2.30
CA LEU A 362 -10.14 18.13 1.37
C LEU A 362 -11.19 17.22 2.02
N LYS A 363 -10.76 16.10 2.63
CA LYS A 363 -11.66 15.15 3.32
C LYS A 363 -12.56 15.83 4.36
N ASN A 364 -12.02 16.81 5.08
CA ASN A 364 -12.72 17.52 6.15
C ASN A 364 -13.42 18.82 5.72
N THR A 365 -13.26 19.25 4.47
CA THR A 365 -13.88 20.47 3.93
C THR A 365 -15.33 20.22 3.52
N PHE A 366 -16.31 21.00 3.97
CA PHE A 366 -17.69 20.88 3.47
C PHE A 366 -18.18 22.21 2.92
N THR A 367 -18.97 22.13 1.86
CA THR A 367 -19.54 23.29 1.17
C THR A 367 -20.89 23.65 1.77
N THR A 368 -21.12 24.94 1.96
CA THR A 368 -22.39 25.47 2.45
C THR A 368 -22.84 26.64 1.57
N PRO A 369 -24.15 26.72 1.24
CA PRO A 369 -24.68 27.91 0.59
C PRO A 369 -24.66 29.09 1.56
N ALA A 370 -24.38 30.27 1.05
CA ALA A 370 -24.41 31.53 1.77
C ALA A 370 -24.93 32.65 0.84
N LEU A 371 -25.21 33.82 1.41
CA LEU A 371 -25.54 35.01 0.64
C LEU A 371 -24.35 35.96 0.61
N ASN A 372 -24.05 36.51 -0.56
CA ASN A 372 -23.09 37.59 -0.69
C ASN A 372 -23.70 38.94 -0.25
N SER A 373 -22.93 40.03 -0.36
CA SER A 373 -23.37 41.36 0.09
C SER A 373 -24.54 41.93 -0.71
N LYS A 374 -24.80 41.38 -1.91
CA LYS A 374 -25.95 41.70 -2.77
C LYS A 374 -27.14 40.75 -2.59
N GLY A 375 -27.06 39.78 -1.68
CA GLY A 375 -28.12 38.80 -1.45
C GLY A 375 -28.18 37.69 -2.49
N GLU A 376 -27.12 37.49 -3.28
CA GLU A 376 -27.01 36.39 -4.25
C GLU A 376 -26.45 35.14 -3.59
N SER A 377 -26.92 33.97 -4.01
CA SER A 377 -26.42 32.69 -3.51
C SER A 377 -24.99 32.42 -3.99
N ILE A 378 -24.12 32.11 -3.03
CA ILE A 378 -22.72 31.71 -3.21
C ILE A 378 -22.43 30.44 -2.42
N TYR A 379 -21.33 29.75 -2.76
CA TYR A 379 -20.83 28.62 -1.98
C TYR A 379 -19.54 28.99 -1.27
N GLN A 380 -19.42 28.59 -0.02
CA GLN A 380 -18.21 28.74 0.78
C GLN A 380 -17.92 27.45 1.53
N THR A 381 -16.69 27.28 1.97
CA THR A 381 -16.26 26.19 2.83
C THR A 381 -16.47 26.52 4.31
N ASN A 382 -16.44 25.51 5.16
CA ASN A 382 -16.54 25.63 6.61
C ASN A 382 -15.50 26.57 7.25
N SER A 383 -14.31 26.64 6.66
CA SER A 383 -13.38 27.74 6.87
C SER A 383 -13.45 28.65 5.66
N ILE A 384 -13.72 29.94 5.86
CA ILE A 384 -13.88 30.90 4.75
C ILE A 384 -12.50 31.25 4.16
N ASP A 385 -12.45 31.47 2.84
CA ASP A 385 -11.26 31.92 2.10
C ASP A 385 -10.03 30.99 2.21
N GLU A 386 -10.27 29.69 2.38
CA GLU A 386 -9.21 28.68 2.24
C GLU A 386 -8.66 28.63 0.81
N ASP A 387 -7.55 27.93 0.61
CA ASP A 387 -6.88 27.79 -0.68
C ASP A 387 -7.65 26.87 -1.66
N TRP A 388 -8.98 26.96 -1.72
CA TRP A 388 -9.85 26.21 -2.61
C TRP A 388 -10.54 27.14 -3.60
N TYR A 389 -10.46 26.77 -4.88
CA TYR A 389 -11.29 27.34 -5.95
C TYR A 389 -12.62 26.58 -6.05
N ARG A 390 -12.57 25.25 -5.95
CA ARG A 390 -13.71 24.36 -6.17
C ARG A 390 -13.63 23.14 -5.26
N ILE A 391 -14.80 22.69 -4.80
CA ILE A 391 -14.99 21.41 -4.12
C ILE A 391 -16.19 20.73 -4.77
N ASP A 392 -15.98 19.53 -5.28
CA ASP A 392 -16.98 18.74 -6.01
C ASP A 392 -17.64 19.57 -7.14
N GLU A 393 -18.95 19.73 -7.18
CA GLU A 393 -19.65 20.58 -8.15
C GLU A 393 -19.67 22.09 -7.82
N TYR A 394 -19.12 22.51 -6.68
CA TYR A 394 -19.28 23.88 -6.16
C TYR A 394 -18.04 24.74 -6.40
N ILE A 395 -18.18 25.76 -7.27
CA ILE A 395 -17.23 26.87 -7.36
C ILE A 395 -17.40 27.76 -6.14
N LEU A 396 -16.30 28.00 -5.43
CA LEU A 396 -16.28 28.70 -4.15
C LEU A 396 -16.11 30.21 -4.33
N HIS A 397 -16.88 30.98 -3.57
CA HIS A 397 -16.63 32.39 -3.38
C HIS A 397 -15.38 32.54 -2.49
N ASN A 398 -14.32 33.09 -3.07
CA ASN A 398 -13.01 33.20 -2.46
C ASN A 398 -12.45 34.59 -2.70
N LYS A 399 -12.16 35.34 -1.64
CA LYS A 399 -11.68 36.73 -1.76
C LYS A 399 -10.32 36.86 -2.43
N ARG A 400 -9.58 35.76 -2.58
CA ARG A 400 -8.29 35.74 -3.29
C ARG A 400 -8.46 35.79 -4.81
N ILE A 401 -9.67 35.54 -5.32
CA ILE A 401 -10.00 35.50 -6.74
C ILE A 401 -10.92 36.68 -7.07
N ASP A 402 -10.53 37.50 -8.04
CA ASP A 402 -11.38 38.58 -8.56
C ASP A 402 -12.10 38.14 -9.85
N LEU A 403 -11.42 37.31 -10.65
CA LEU A 403 -11.88 36.83 -11.95
C LEU A 403 -11.79 35.31 -12.03
N TYR A 404 -12.95 34.69 -12.25
CA TYR A 404 -13.15 33.24 -12.34
C TYR A 404 -13.25 32.83 -13.81
N PRO A 405 -12.58 31.74 -14.24
CA PRO A 405 -12.74 31.24 -15.59
C PRO A 405 -14.18 30.77 -15.81
N GLN A 406 -14.81 31.17 -16.92
CA GLN A 406 -16.11 30.61 -17.32
C GLN A 406 -15.88 29.29 -18.07
N LEU A 407 -16.69 28.28 -17.75
CA LEU A 407 -16.57 26.91 -18.26
C LEU A 407 -16.42 26.83 -19.78
N GLY A 408 -15.41 26.06 -20.24
CA GLY A 408 -15.34 25.46 -21.57
C GLY A 408 -14.94 26.39 -22.72
N SER A 409 -13.65 26.63 -22.93
CA SER A 409 -13.04 26.61 -24.28
C SER A 409 -11.52 26.80 -24.19
N SER A 410 -10.81 25.91 -24.84
CA SER A 410 -9.42 26.13 -25.22
C SER A 410 -9.36 27.37 -26.12
N PHE A 411 -8.49 28.32 -25.77
CA PHE A 411 -8.07 29.49 -26.55
C PHE A 411 -8.86 30.82 -26.45
N SER A 412 -10.02 30.91 -25.79
CA SER A 412 -10.60 32.23 -25.43
C SER A 412 -11.36 32.19 -24.10
N GLU A 413 -10.66 32.39 -23.00
CA GLU A 413 -11.27 32.42 -21.67
C GLU A 413 -12.13 33.68 -21.51
N THR A 414 -13.45 33.51 -21.37
CA THR A 414 -14.30 34.56 -20.80
C THR A 414 -14.24 34.44 -19.28
N TYR A 415 -14.05 35.56 -18.58
CA TYR A 415 -13.95 35.58 -17.12
C TYR A 415 -15.20 36.18 -16.49
N GLY A 416 -15.77 35.47 -15.51
CA GLY A 416 -16.80 36.00 -14.63
C GLY A 416 -16.17 36.80 -13.50
N GLN A 417 -16.72 37.97 -13.20
CA GLN A 417 -16.34 38.69 -11.99
C GLN A 417 -16.83 37.95 -10.75
N ARG A 418 -16.08 38.05 -9.64
CA ARG A 418 -16.55 37.59 -8.33
C ARG A 418 -17.90 38.24 -8.04
N ARG A 419 -18.88 37.41 -7.67
CA ARG A 419 -20.20 37.85 -7.24
C ARG A 419 -20.09 38.36 -5.80
N ASP A 420 -19.76 39.64 -5.65
CA ASP A 420 -19.75 40.37 -4.36
C ASP A 420 -21.14 40.67 -3.83
#